data_AF-A0A5Q4G4J8-F1
#
_entry.id   AF-A0A5Q4G4J8-F1
#
_cell.length_a   1.000
_cell.length_b   1.000
_cell.length_c   1.000
_cell.angle_alpha   90.00
_cell.angle_beta   90.00
_cell.angle_gamma   90.00
#
_symmetry.space_group_name_H-M   'P 1'
#
loop_
_entity.id
_entity.type
_entity.pdbx_description
1 polymer ?
#
loop_
_entity_poly.entity_id
_entity_poly.type
_entity_poly.pdbx_seq_one_letter_code
_entity_poly.pdbx_strand_id
1 'polypeptide(L)'
;MWIAFLVLLLLAAQLNLTALVPAAAGQGPPPWWVGGGLLWPFFSDTRTLLPAGDALATLTPILGITAATAFLMAAAALLGWVVPAAWFPWLVVAGALASIALHVIWISGWAVLPLLVAAALLWSVWGAHVTVAGLRS
;
A
#
# COMPACT_ATOMS: atom_id res chain seq x y z
N MET A 1 14.74 -14.10 -6.68
CA MET A 1 13.32 -13.65 -6.66
C MET A 1 13.11 -12.39 -5.81
N TRP A 2 14.06 -12.00 -4.95
CA TRP A 2 13.94 -10.81 -4.09
C TRP A 2 13.66 -9.48 -4.81
N ILE A 3 14.16 -9.25 -6.04
CA ILE A 3 13.93 -8.00 -6.78
C ILE A 3 12.44 -7.79 -7.06
N ALA A 4 11.73 -8.81 -7.53
CA ALA A 4 10.29 -8.73 -7.77
C ALA A 4 9.53 -8.40 -6.48
N PHE A 5 9.96 -9.00 -5.37
CA PHE A 5 9.38 -8.74 -4.06
C PHE A 5 9.66 -7.33 -3.56
N LEU A 6 10.87 -6.81 -3.78
CA LEU A 6 11.25 -5.44 -3.48
C LEU A 6 10.40 -4.45 -4.29
N VAL A 7 10.27 -4.68 -5.60
CA VAL A 7 9.41 -3.86 -6.47
C VAL A 7 7.98 -3.85 -5.95
N LEU A 8 7.46 -5.00 -5.52
CA LEU A 8 6.10 -5.13 -5.01
C LEU A 8 5.91 -4.37 -3.68
N LEU A 9 6.90 -4.39 -2.78
CA LEU A 9 6.90 -3.58 -1.55
C LEU A 9 6.96 -2.07 -1.83
N LEU A 10 7.80 -1.65 -2.78
CA LEU A 10 7.92 -0.24 -3.16
C LEU A 10 6.65 0.26 -3.86
N LEU A 11 6.06 -0.56 -4.73
CA LEU A 11 4.78 -0.28 -5.36
C LEU A 11 3.67 -0.15 -4.30
N ALA A 12 3.61 -1.06 -3.32
CA ALA A 12 2.66 -0.98 -2.23
C ALA A 12 2.82 0.34 -1.43
N ALA A 13 4.05 0.73 -1.11
CA ALA A 13 4.32 1.99 -0.43
C ALA A 13 3.87 3.20 -1.25
N GLN A 14 4.21 3.24 -2.55
CA GLN A 14 3.83 4.33 -3.45
C GLN A 14 2.31 4.47 -3.56
N LEU A 15 1.58 3.37 -3.76
CA LEU A 15 0.13 3.37 -3.88
C LEU A 15 -0.53 3.93 -2.61
N ASN A 16 -0.03 3.58 -1.42
CA ASN A 16 -0.57 4.09 -0.15
C ASN A 16 -0.23 5.57 0.10
N LEU A 17 0.93 6.08 -0.36
CA LEU A 17 1.29 7.49 -0.23
C LEU A 17 0.41 8.43 -1.05
N THR A 18 -0.20 7.94 -2.14
CA THR A 18 -1.13 8.77 -2.94
C THR A 18 -2.37 9.22 -2.17
N ALA A 19 -2.68 8.57 -1.03
CA ALA A 19 -3.72 9.00 -0.11
C ALA A 19 -3.47 10.39 0.49
N LEU A 20 -2.21 10.85 0.51
CA LEU A 20 -1.84 12.18 1.02
C LEU A 20 -2.19 13.31 0.07
N VAL A 21 -2.40 13.00 -1.21
CA VAL A 21 -2.69 14.00 -2.24
C VAL A 21 -3.87 13.48 -3.06
N PRO A 22 -5.11 13.52 -2.56
CA PRO A 22 -6.27 13.08 -3.35
C PRO A 22 -6.41 13.93 -4.63
N ALA A 23 -6.77 13.30 -5.74
CA ALA A 23 -7.02 14.03 -6.99
C ALA A 23 -8.22 14.97 -6.84
N ALA A 24 -8.12 16.16 -7.43
CA ALA A 24 -9.15 17.19 -7.35
C ALA A 24 -10.48 16.75 -8.01
N ALA A 25 -11.58 17.31 -7.53
CA ALA A 25 -12.92 16.94 -7.97
C ALA A 25 -13.08 17.29 -9.46
N GLY A 26 -13.64 16.37 -10.25
CA GLY A 26 -13.76 16.52 -11.70
C GLY A 26 -12.46 16.37 -12.49
N GLN A 27 -11.30 16.14 -11.85
CA GLN A 27 -10.12 15.65 -12.58
C GLN A 27 -10.34 14.17 -12.90
N GLY A 28 -10.50 13.87 -14.18
CA GLY A 28 -10.49 12.49 -14.65
C GLY A 28 -9.17 11.80 -14.26
N PRO A 29 -9.17 10.47 -14.08
CA PRO A 29 -7.93 9.72 -13.81
C PRO A 29 -6.90 10.09 -14.88
N PRO A 30 -5.68 10.51 -14.50
CA PRO A 30 -4.66 10.78 -15.49
C PRO A 30 -4.43 9.49 -16.30
N PRO A 31 -4.02 9.59 -17.58
CA PRO A 31 -3.98 8.43 -18.45
C PRO A 31 -3.15 7.31 -17.82
N TRP A 32 -3.54 6.06 -18.06
CA TRP A 32 -2.94 4.89 -17.39
C TRP A 32 -1.43 4.78 -17.63
N TRP A 33 -0.92 5.28 -18.76
CA TRP A 33 0.51 5.35 -19.09
C TRP A 33 1.26 6.49 -18.38
N VAL A 34 0.54 7.48 -17.83
CA VAL A 34 1.10 8.56 -16.98
C VAL A 34 1.00 8.17 -15.50
N GLY A 35 0.61 6.93 -15.19
CA GLY A 35 0.47 6.43 -13.83
C GLY A 35 -0.77 6.95 -13.09
N GLY A 36 -1.63 7.75 -13.73
CA GLY A 36 -2.72 8.43 -13.06
C GLY A 36 -3.79 7.50 -12.49
N GLY A 37 -4.59 6.88 -13.34
CA GLY A 37 -5.66 6.01 -12.86
C GLY A 37 -5.14 4.81 -12.07
N LEU A 38 -4.04 4.20 -12.53
CA LEU A 38 -3.51 2.97 -11.95
C LEU A 38 -2.75 3.19 -10.63
N LEU A 39 -1.99 4.29 -10.50
CA LEU A 39 -1.21 4.58 -9.29
C LEU A 39 -1.92 5.54 -8.32
N TRP A 40 -3.05 6.14 -8.71
CA TRP A 40 -3.74 7.17 -7.94
C TRP A 40 -5.20 6.79 -7.66
N PRO A 41 -5.46 5.88 -6.70
CA PRO A 41 -6.81 5.37 -6.42
C PRO A 41 -7.72 6.35 -5.68
N PHE A 42 -7.21 7.50 -5.22
CA PHE A 42 -7.93 8.48 -4.41
C PHE A 42 -8.38 9.68 -5.25
N PHE A 43 -9.69 9.78 -5.49
CA PHE A 43 -10.34 10.94 -6.12
C PHE A 43 -11.28 11.59 -5.13
N SER A 44 -11.28 12.91 -5.00
CA SER A 44 -12.16 13.62 -4.04
C SER A 44 -13.67 13.38 -4.26
N ASP A 45 -14.08 12.89 -5.43
CA ASP A 45 -15.45 12.47 -5.74
C ASP A 45 -15.75 10.99 -5.41
N THR A 46 -14.77 10.25 -4.88
CA THR A 46 -14.92 8.83 -4.53
C THR A 46 -15.90 8.67 -3.38
N ARG A 47 -16.83 7.71 -3.50
CA ARG A 47 -17.67 7.33 -2.37
C ARG A 47 -16.84 6.64 -1.30
N THR A 48 -16.80 7.24 -0.12
CA THR A 48 -16.15 6.66 1.05
C THR A 48 -17.16 5.99 1.97
N LEU A 49 -16.71 4.99 2.74
CA LEU A 49 -17.53 4.38 3.79
C LEU A 49 -17.74 5.30 4.99
N LEU A 50 -16.77 6.19 5.23
CA LEU A 50 -16.87 7.21 6.26
C LEU A 50 -17.45 8.49 5.65
N PRO A 51 -18.31 9.23 6.38
CA PRO A 51 -18.78 10.53 5.93
C PRO A 51 -17.61 11.49 5.77
N ALA A 52 -17.72 12.40 4.80
CA ALA A 52 -16.76 13.48 4.63
C ALA A 52 -16.71 14.33 5.93
N GLY A 53 -15.50 14.59 6.41
CA GLY A 53 -15.26 15.33 7.66
C GLY A 53 -13.94 14.95 8.32
N ASP A 54 -13.75 15.44 9.55
CA ASP A 54 -12.46 15.38 10.27
C ASP A 54 -11.94 13.94 10.46
N ALA A 55 -12.84 12.98 10.69
CA ALA A 55 -12.47 11.57 10.87
C ALA A 55 -11.82 11.00 9.60
N LEU A 56 -12.43 11.22 8.42
CA LEU A 56 -11.87 10.76 7.14
C LEU A 56 -10.57 11.51 6.80
N ALA A 57 -10.54 12.83 7.04
CA ALA A 57 -9.37 13.68 6.81
C ALA A 57 -8.17 13.30 7.70
N THR A 58 -8.43 12.77 8.90
CA THR A 58 -7.39 12.33 9.84
C THR A 58 -6.97 10.89 9.60
N LEU A 59 -7.92 9.97 9.37
CA LEU A 59 -7.62 8.54 9.21
C LEU A 59 -6.92 8.24 7.88
N THR A 60 -7.29 8.91 6.80
CA THR A 60 -6.68 8.70 5.47
C THR A 60 -5.16 8.86 5.48
N PRO A 61 -4.58 9.98 5.95
CA PRO A 61 -3.13 10.15 6.01
C PRO A 61 -2.48 9.21 7.04
N ILE A 62 -3.13 8.95 8.19
CA ILE A 62 -2.58 8.02 9.19
C ILE A 62 -2.42 6.62 8.60
N LEU A 63 -3.46 6.10 7.96
CA LEU A 63 -3.42 4.76 7.35
C LEU A 63 -2.44 4.71 6.17
N GLY A 64 -2.45 5.73 5.31
CA GLY A 64 -1.52 5.82 4.17
C GLY A 64 -0.06 5.87 4.58
N ILE A 65 0.29 6.73 5.56
CA ILE A 65 1.65 6.84 6.10
C ILE A 65 2.04 5.54 6.81
N THR A 66 1.17 5.00 7.66
CA THR A 66 1.45 3.76 8.40
C THR A 66 1.73 2.60 7.45
N ALA A 67 0.89 2.43 6.42
CA ALA A 67 1.09 1.42 5.40
C ALA A 67 2.40 1.61 4.63
N ALA A 68 2.65 2.83 4.14
CA ALA A 68 3.85 3.15 3.38
C ALA A 68 5.13 2.96 4.19
N THR A 69 5.18 3.46 5.42
CA THR A 69 6.32 3.28 6.32
C THR A 69 6.55 1.80 6.61
N ALA A 70 5.50 1.02 6.89
CA ALA A 70 5.66 -0.42 7.13
C ALA A 70 6.24 -1.16 5.92
N PHE A 71 5.77 -0.87 4.70
CA PHE A 71 6.31 -1.47 3.47
C PHE A 71 7.74 -1.02 3.15
N LEU A 72 8.08 0.27 3.38
CA LEU A 72 9.45 0.76 3.22
C LEU A 72 10.40 0.12 4.23
N MET A 73 9.96 -0.09 5.47
CA MET A 73 10.73 -0.79 6.49
C MET A 73 10.90 -2.28 6.16
N ALA A 74 9.88 -2.91 5.59
CA ALA A 74 9.98 -4.28 5.07
C ALA A 74 10.97 -4.36 3.89
N ALA A 75 10.97 -3.37 2.99
CA ALA A 75 11.94 -3.26 1.91
C ALA A 75 13.36 -3.06 2.45
N ALA A 76 13.54 -2.22 3.47
CA ALA A 76 14.84 -2.04 4.14
C ALA A 76 15.32 -3.32 4.83
N ALA A 77 14.41 -4.10 5.45
CA ALA A 77 14.73 -5.42 6.00
C ALA A 77 15.15 -6.40 4.90
N LEU A 78 14.47 -6.38 3.75
CA LEU A 78 14.81 -7.19 2.58
C LEU A 78 16.14 -6.78 1.93
N LEU A 79 16.55 -5.52 2.02
CA LEU A 79 17.87 -5.04 1.57
C LEU A 79 18.99 -5.25 2.60
N GLY A 80 18.64 -5.48 3.87
CA GLY A 80 19.61 -5.79 4.92
C GLY A 80 20.29 -4.54 5.46
N TRP A 81 19.54 -3.43 5.46
CA TRP A 81 19.99 -2.15 5.99
C TRP A 81 19.82 -2.13 7.51
N VAL A 82 18.99 -1.22 8.03
CA VAL A 82 18.85 -0.96 9.48
C VAL A 82 17.81 -1.88 10.14
N VAL A 83 16.88 -2.44 9.36
CA VAL A 83 15.72 -3.15 9.90
C VAL A 83 16.00 -4.65 10.07
N PRO A 84 15.73 -5.24 11.25
CA PRO A 84 15.93 -6.66 11.48
C PRO A 84 15.08 -7.54 10.54
N ALA A 85 15.69 -8.58 9.97
CA ALA A 85 14.99 -9.53 9.10
C ALA A 85 13.79 -10.22 9.77
N ALA A 86 13.84 -10.42 11.09
CA ALA A 86 12.76 -11.02 11.87
C ALA A 86 11.48 -10.15 11.91
N TRP A 87 11.60 -8.84 11.64
CA TRP A 87 10.45 -7.92 11.62
C TRP A 87 9.71 -7.97 10.29
N PHE A 88 10.32 -8.54 9.24
CA PHE A 88 9.77 -8.53 7.89
C PHE A 88 8.32 -9.04 7.80
N PRO A 89 7.96 -10.22 8.36
CA PRO A 89 6.57 -10.70 8.30
C PRO A 89 5.59 -9.73 8.96
N TRP A 90 5.95 -9.19 10.12
CA TRP A 90 5.10 -8.27 10.88
C TRP A 90 4.93 -6.93 10.18
N LEU A 91 5.99 -6.41 9.56
CA LEU A 91 5.93 -5.17 8.78
C LEU A 91 5.04 -5.33 7.55
N VAL A 92 5.15 -6.46 6.84
CA VAL A 92 4.29 -6.76 5.70
C VAL A 92 2.82 -6.90 6.13
N VAL A 93 2.54 -7.62 7.22
CA VAL A 93 1.17 -7.78 7.73
C VAL A 93 0.58 -6.45 8.20
N ALA A 94 1.31 -5.67 9.00
CA ALA A 94 0.85 -4.38 9.49
C ALA A 94 0.59 -3.40 8.33
N GLY A 95 1.51 -3.34 7.36
CA GLY A 95 1.36 -2.50 6.17
C GLY A 95 0.16 -2.92 5.31
N ALA A 96 -0.03 -4.22 5.10
CA ALA A 96 -1.16 -4.74 4.34
C ALA A 96 -2.51 -4.49 5.02
N LEU A 97 -2.61 -4.66 6.34
CA LEU A 97 -3.84 -4.37 7.07
C LEU A 97 -4.21 -2.88 7.00
N ALA A 98 -3.23 -1.98 7.21
CA ALA A 98 -3.44 -0.54 7.07
C ALA A 98 -3.84 -0.16 5.63
N SER A 99 -3.18 -0.76 4.64
CA SER A 99 -3.49 -0.58 3.21
C SER A 99 -4.90 -1.07 2.88
N ILE A 100 -5.30 -2.24 3.35
CA ILE A 100 -6.65 -2.79 3.14
C ILE A 100 -7.69 -1.87 3.78
N ALA A 101 -7.49 -1.47 5.04
CA ALA A 101 -8.41 -0.58 5.74
C ALA A 101 -8.60 0.74 4.97
N LEU A 102 -7.51 1.34 4.50
CA LEU A 102 -7.54 2.57 3.71
C LEU A 102 -8.36 2.41 2.41
N HIS A 103 -8.10 1.36 1.65
CA HIS A 103 -8.74 1.13 0.35
C HIS A 103 -10.18 0.60 0.49
N VAL A 104 -10.52 -0.02 1.61
CA VAL A 104 -11.92 -0.34 1.95
C VAL A 104 -12.68 0.93 2.35
N ILE A 105 -12.05 1.87 3.07
CA ILE A 105 -12.68 3.17 3.37
C ILE A 105 -12.92 3.97 2.08
N TRP A 106 -11.97 3.92 1.13
CA TRP A 106 -12.04 4.60 -0.16
C TRP A 106 -12.43 3.62 -1.28
N ILE A 107 -13.71 3.22 -1.31
CA ILE A 107 -14.21 2.30 -2.33
C ILE A 107 -14.19 2.98 -3.71
N SER A 108 -13.11 2.77 -4.46
CA SER A 108 -12.96 3.20 -5.85
C SER A 108 -12.71 1.99 -6.74
N GLY A 109 -13.06 2.08 -8.03
CA GLY A 109 -12.72 1.03 -9.00
C GLY A 109 -11.21 0.79 -9.11
N TRP A 110 -10.40 1.78 -8.72
CA TRP A 110 -8.94 1.72 -8.72
C TRP A 110 -8.34 1.15 -7.43
N ALA A 111 -9.15 0.94 -6.38
CA ALA A 111 -8.73 0.27 -5.15
C ALA A 111 -8.36 -1.21 -5.38
N VAL A 112 -8.73 -1.80 -6.51
CA VAL A 112 -8.46 -3.20 -6.84
C VAL A 112 -6.95 -3.49 -6.87
N LEU A 113 -6.14 -2.65 -7.53
CA LEU A 113 -4.70 -2.90 -7.62
C LEU A 113 -4.02 -2.87 -6.23
N PRO A 114 -4.18 -1.83 -5.40
CA PRO A 114 -3.65 -1.81 -4.04
C PRO A 114 -4.11 -3.01 -3.19
N LEU A 115 -5.37 -3.42 -3.31
CA LEU A 115 -5.90 -4.60 -2.61
C LEU A 115 -5.24 -5.90 -3.09
N LEU A 116 -5.05 -6.06 -4.40
CA LEU A 116 -4.34 -7.23 -4.96
C LEU A 116 -2.88 -7.27 -4.51
N VAL A 117 -2.20 -6.12 -4.48
CA VAL A 117 -0.82 -6.02 -3.98
C VAL A 117 -0.75 -6.41 -2.50
N ALA A 118 -1.65 -5.87 -1.67
CA ALA A 118 -1.73 -6.22 -0.25
C ALA A 118 -2.06 -7.70 -0.03
N ALA A 119 -2.98 -8.27 -0.81
CA ALA A 119 -3.34 -9.68 -0.75
C ALA A 119 -2.17 -10.59 -1.17
N ALA A 120 -1.45 -10.24 -2.23
CA ALA A 120 -0.26 -10.98 -2.66
C ALA A 120 0.84 -10.95 -1.58
N LEU A 121 1.05 -9.79 -0.93
CA LEU A 121 1.99 -9.65 0.18
C LEU A 121 1.57 -10.49 1.40
N LEU A 122 0.29 -10.44 1.80
CA LEU A 122 -0.21 -11.28 2.89
C LEU A 122 -0.08 -12.78 2.57
N TRP A 123 -0.47 -13.17 1.35
CA TRP A 123 -0.34 -14.56 0.89
C TRP A 123 1.12 -15.03 0.93
N SER A 124 2.06 -14.17 0.55
CA SER A 124 3.47 -14.55 0.58
C SER A 124 3.97 -14.84 2.01
N VAL A 125 3.49 -14.11 3.02
CA VAL A 125 3.91 -14.28 4.41
C VAL A 125 3.21 -15.48 5.06
N TRP A 126 1.90 -15.66 4.83
CA TRP A 126 1.13 -16.72 5.49
C TRP A 126 0.97 -17.99 4.68
N GLY A 127 0.77 -17.90 3.37
CA GLY A 127 0.60 -19.06 2.49
C GLY A 127 1.94 -19.65 2.05
N ALA A 128 2.87 -18.80 1.62
CA ALA A 128 4.18 -19.24 1.13
C ALA A 128 5.30 -19.17 2.19
N HIS A 129 5.00 -18.69 3.41
CA HIS A 129 5.96 -18.56 4.51
C HIS A 129 7.29 -17.89 4.12
N VAL A 130 7.20 -16.88 3.25
CA VAL A 130 8.36 -16.19 2.70
C VAL A 130 9.10 -15.45 3.80
N THR A 131 10.41 -15.71 3.89
CA THR A 131 11.33 -15.01 4.79
C THR A 131 12.39 -14.27 4.00
N VAL A 132 13.06 -13.30 4.63
CA VAL A 132 14.19 -12.58 4.00
C VAL A 132 15.30 -13.55 3.56
N ALA A 133 15.58 -14.58 4.37
CA ALA A 133 16.56 -15.60 4.02
C ALA A 133 16.16 -16.37 2.75
N GLY A 134 14.91 -16.81 2.66
CA GLY A 134 14.40 -17.54 1.49
C GLY A 134 14.25 -16.69 0.22
N LEU A 135 14.11 -15.37 0.31
CA LEU A 135 14.05 -14.49 -0.86
C LEU A 135 15.43 -14.22 -1.47
N ARG A 136 16.47 -14.20 -0.61
CA ARG A 136 17.85 -13.87 -0.97
C ARG A 136 18.70 -15.07 -1.40
N SER A 137 18.31 -16.29 -1.01
CA SER A 137 18.87 -17.54 -1.54
C SER A 137 18.51 -17.73 -3.01
#